data_AF-A0AAU0Y2H2-F1
#
_entry.id   AF-A0AAU0Y2H2-F1
#
_cell.length_a   1.000
_cell.length_b   1.000
_cell.length_c   1.000
_cell.angle_alpha   90.00
_cell.angle_beta   90.00
_cell.angle_gamma   90.00
#
_symmetry.space_group_name_H-M   'P 1'
#
loop_
_entity.id
_entity.type
_entity.pdbx_description
1 polymer ?
#
loop_
_entity_poly.entity_id
_entity_poly.type
_entity_poly.pdbx_seq_one_letter_code
_entity_poly.pdbx_strand_id
1 'polypeptide(L)'
;MTDQRSFARTVIALSLAVIACCALTFTILLLAGNPAVQPQRVLDQDALARAVLNDVESDAAFAKPPTIDDVSCPVSIPVEAGREFKCKVNGVGDGNSSGLAWVKVKIEDDQGDLSLG
;
A
#
# COMPACT_ATOMS: atom_id res chain seq x y z
N MET A 1 65.96 -15.45 15.96
CA MET A 1 65.02 -14.31 15.90
C MET A 1 64.26 -14.29 14.56
N THR A 2 63.64 -15.40 14.13
CA THR A 2 63.07 -15.52 12.77
C THR A 2 61.57 -15.86 12.76
N ASP A 3 61.02 -16.34 13.88
CA ASP A 3 59.62 -16.79 13.97
C ASP A 3 58.59 -15.63 14.03
N GLN A 4 58.95 -14.54 14.71
CA GLN A 4 58.04 -13.42 15.01
C GLN A 4 57.61 -12.63 13.76
N ARG A 5 58.47 -12.60 12.73
CA ARG A 5 58.22 -11.87 11.47
C ARG A 5 57.27 -12.62 10.54
N SER A 6 57.24 -13.95 10.64
CA SER A 6 56.31 -14.81 9.90
C SER A 6 54.91 -14.69 10.50
N PHE A 7 54.80 -14.83 11.83
CA PHE A 7 53.53 -14.74 12.54
C PHE A 7 52.83 -13.39 12.35
N ALA A 8 53.57 -12.29 12.43
CA ALA A 8 53.03 -10.94 12.20
C ALA A 8 52.47 -10.78 10.77
N ARG A 9 53.13 -11.36 9.75
CA ARG A 9 52.62 -11.33 8.36
C ARG A 9 51.35 -12.15 8.20
N THR A 10 51.26 -13.31 8.83
CA THR A 10 50.08 -14.16 8.77
C THR A 10 48.87 -13.50 9.43
N VAL A 11 49.08 -12.83 10.57
CA VAL A 11 48.01 -12.09 11.28
C VAL A 11 47.53 -10.90 10.45
N ILE A 12 48.44 -10.12 9.86
CA ILE A 12 48.08 -8.98 9.00
C ILE A 12 47.26 -9.45 7.78
N ALA A 13 47.69 -10.54 7.15
CA ALA A 13 46.98 -11.11 5.99
C ALA A 13 45.56 -11.60 6.33
N LEU A 14 45.41 -12.28 7.48
CA LEU A 14 44.10 -12.73 7.97
C LEU A 14 43.17 -11.56 8.28
N SER A 15 43.67 -10.52 8.95
CA SER A 15 42.86 -9.33 9.25
C SER A 15 42.38 -8.59 7.99
N LEU A 16 43.23 -8.47 6.97
CA LEU A 16 42.85 -7.85 5.69
C LEU A 16 41.79 -8.66 4.94
N ALA A 17 41.91 -10.00 4.97
CA ALA A 17 40.92 -10.89 4.36
C ALA A 17 39.55 -10.75 5.03
N VAL A 18 39.51 -10.67 6.36
CA VAL A 18 38.25 -10.47 7.11
C VAL A 18 37.62 -9.12 6.77
N ILE A 19 38.40 -8.04 6.75
CA ILE A 19 37.90 -6.69 6.43
C ILE A 19 37.34 -6.65 5.00
N ALA A 20 38.04 -7.23 4.03
CA ALA A 20 37.59 -7.30 2.64
C ALA A 20 36.29 -8.11 2.51
N CYS A 21 36.17 -9.23 3.24
CA CYS A 21 34.97 -10.05 3.23
C CYS A 21 33.78 -9.31 3.86
N CYS A 22 33.99 -8.63 4.99
CA CYS A 22 32.96 -7.79 5.61
C CYS A 22 32.52 -6.66 4.68
N ALA A 23 33.45 -5.93 4.07
CA ALA A 23 33.12 -4.87 3.11
C ALA A 23 32.26 -5.38 1.96
N LEU A 24 32.61 -6.55 1.39
CA LEU A 24 31.83 -7.22 0.35
C LEU A 24 30.41 -7.55 0.81
N THR A 25 30.25 -8.14 2.00
CA THR A 25 28.91 -8.46 2.53
C THR A 25 28.04 -7.22 2.71
N PHE A 26 28.60 -6.12 3.25
CA PHE A 26 27.86 -4.87 3.41
C PHE A 26 27.50 -4.25 2.06
N THR A 27 28.40 -4.28 1.07
CA THR A 27 28.07 -3.80 -0.28
C THR A 27 26.98 -4.65 -0.93
N ILE A 28 26.99 -5.98 -0.76
CA ILE A 28 25.93 -6.85 -1.28
C ILE A 28 24.61 -6.55 -0.57
N LEU A 29 24.62 -6.34 0.74
CA LEU A 29 23.43 -6.00 1.52
C LEU A 29 22.84 -4.64 1.08
N LEU A 30 23.70 -3.65 0.81
CA LEU A 30 23.29 -2.34 0.33
C LEU A 30 22.76 -2.37 -1.12
N LEU A 31 23.39 -3.15 -2.00
CA LEU A 31 22.93 -3.31 -3.39
C LEU A 31 21.65 -4.12 -3.51
N ALA A 32 21.48 -5.15 -2.66
CA ALA A 32 20.27 -5.96 -2.65
C ALA A 32 19.04 -5.16 -2.20
N GLY A 33 19.26 -4.01 -1.54
CA GLY A 33 18.22 -3.24 -0.89
C GLY A 33 17.64 -4.04 0.27
N ASN A 34 17.47 -3.42 1.43
CA ASN A 34 16.48 -3.96 2.35
C ASN A 34 15.16 -3.99 1.56
N PRO A 35 14.37 -5.08 1.57
CA PRO A 35 13.00 -4.99 1.10
C PRO A 35 12.40 -3.88 1.94
N ALA A 36 12.21 -2.72 1.34
CA ALA A 36 11.59 -1.60 2.00
C ALA A 36 10.24 -2.15 2.42
N VAL A 37 10.09 -2.43 3.71
CA VAL A 37 8.81 -2.62 4.34
C VAL A 37 8.17 -1.24 4.20
N GLN A 38 7.63 -0.97 3.01
CA GLN A 38 6.88 0.23 2.77
C GLN A 38 5.76 0.18 3.80
N PRO A 39 5.61 1.20 4.66
CA PRO A 39 4.52 1.23 5.60
C PRO A 39 3.24 0.98 4.82
N GLN A 40 2.49 -0.06 5.22
CA GLN A 40 1.29 -0.52 4.53
C GLN A 40 0.38 0.69 4.31
N ARG A 41 0.30 1.15 3.05
CA ARG A 41 -0.49 2.34 2.73
C ARG A 41 -1.95 1.99 2.98
N VAL A 42 -2.61 2.84 3.76
CA VAL A 42 -4.05 2.74 3.99
C VAL A 42 -4.71 3.65 2.97
N LEU A 43 -5.81 3.18 2.38
CA LEU A 43 -6.56 3.96 1.41
C LEU A 43 -7.15 5.23 2.07
N ASP A 44 -6.96 6.38 1.44
CA ASP A 44 -7.52 7.64 1.89
C ASP A 44 -9.05 7.58 1.80
N GLN A 45 -9.71 7.69 2.96
CA GLN A 45 -11.14 7.45 3.08
C GLN A 45 -11.96 8.58 2.44
N ASP A 46 -11.47 9.82 2.48
CA ASP A 46 -12.13 10.97 1.86
C ASP A 46 -12.03 10.89 0.33
N ALA A 47 -10.87 10.50 -0.20
CA ALA A 47 -10.67 10.29 -1.63
C ALA A 47 -11.53 9.13 -2.15
N LEU A 48 -11.58 8.01 -1.41
CA LEU A 48 -12.43 6.86 -1.74
C LEU A 48 -13.91 7.25 -1.75
N ALA A 49 -14.38 7.95 -0.72
CA ALA A 49 -15.79 8.34 -0.62
C ALA A 49 -16.19 9.28 -1.76
N ARG A 50 -15.30 10.20 -2.18
CA ARG A 50 -15.52 11.05 -3.37
C ARG A 50 -15.56 10.25 -4.66
N ALA A 51 -14.67 9.29 -4.83
CA ALA A 51 -14.63 8.45 -6.02
C ALA A 51 -15.93 7.64 -6.16
N VAL A 52 -16.38 7.02 -5.06
CA VAL A 52 -17.67 6.32 -4.97
C VAL A 52 -18.85 7.25 -5.26
N LEU A 53 -18.83 8.48 -4.74
CA LEU A 53 -19.89 9.45 -4.98
C LEU A 53 -20.01 9.83 -6.46
N ASN A 54 -18.88 10.05 -7.13
CA ASN A 54 -18.84 10.37 -8.56
C ASN A 54 -19.39 9.23 -9.42
N ASP A 55 -19.20 7.98 -9.00
CA ASP A 55 -19.74 6.80 -9.70
C ASP A 55 -21.28 6.73 -9.63
N VAL A 56 -21.87 7.10 -8.49
CA VAL A 56 -23.31 7.03 -8.26
C VAL A 56 -24.07 8.34 -8.46
N GLU A 57 -23.38 9.43 -8.82
CA GLU A 57 -24.00 10.76 -8.98
C GLU A 57 -25.16 10.75 -9.98
N SER A 58 -25.08 9.89 -11.01
CA SER A 58 -26.08 9.73 -12.06
C SER A 58 -26.95 8.47 -11.90
N ASP A 59 -26.90 7.79 -10.75
CA ASP A 59 -27.67 6.57 -10.53
C ASP A 59 -29.16 6.90 -10.32
N ALA A 60 -30.02 6.22 -11.09
CA ALA A 60 -31.47 6.39 -11.04
C ALA A 60 -32.11 5.94 -9.72
N ALA A 61 -31.37 5.27 -8.84
CA ALA A 61 -31.80 4.93 -7.50
C ALA A 61 -31.95 6.15 -6.58
N PHE A 62 -31.42 7.32 -6.95
CA PHE A 62 -31.42 8.53 -6.14
C PHE A 62 -32.24 9.66 -6.77
N ALA A 63 -33.27 10.11 -6.06
CA ALA A 63 -34.08 11.29 -6.41
C ALA A 63 -33.32 12.60 -6.21
N LYS A 64 -32.31 12.59 -5.34
CA LYS A 64 -31.40 13.71 -5.07
C LYS A 64 -29.97 13.16 -5.04
N PRO A 65 -28.98 13.91 -5.58
CA PRO A 65 -27.59 13.49 -5.50
C PRO A 65 -27.20 13.19 -4.05
N PRO A 66 -26.63 12.01 -3.76
CA PRO A 66 -26.11 11.69 -2.44
C PRO A 66 -24.92 12.61 -2.12
N THR A 67 -24.60 12.70 -0.83
CA THR A 67 -23.47 13.48 -0.30
C THR A 67 -22.42 12.56 0.30
N ILE A 68 -21.26 13.11 0.68
CA ILE A 68 -20.18 12.28 1.24
C ILE A 68 -20.58 11.58 2.56
N ASP A 69 -21.47 12.19 3.33
CA ASP A 69 -22.01 11.63 4.57
C ASP A 69 -22.92 10.41 4.34
N ASP A 70 -23.42 10.26 3.10
CA ASP A 70 -24.27 9.15 2.68
C ASP A 70 -23.46 7.91 2.27
N VAL A 71 -22.13 8.05 2.14
CA VAL A 71 -21.20 6.99 1.72
C VAL A 71 -20.62 6.29 2.95
N SER A 72 -20.84 4.98 3.03
CA SER A 72 -20.26 4.09 4.04
C SER A 72 -19.33 3.08 3.37
N CYS A 73 -18.03 3.33 3.48
CA CYS A 73 -16.98 2.41 3.05
C CYS A 73 -16.34 1.70 4.25
N PRO A 74 -15.78 0.49 4.06
CA PRO A 74 -15.02 -0.16 5.13
C PRO A 74 -13.77 0.66 5.47
N VAL A 75 -13.52 0.88 6.76
CA VAL A 75 -12.35 1.61 7.25
C VAL A 75 -11.10 0.76 7.25
N SER A 76 -9.93 1.41 7.17
CA SER A 76 -8.61 0.78 7.32
C SER A 76 -8.35 -0.34 6.31
N ILE A 77 -8.75 -0.13 5.05
CA ILE A 77 -8.43 -1.06 3.97
C ILE A 77 -6.96 -0.85 3.56
N PRO A 78 -6.10 -1.87 3.71
CA PRO A 78 -4.75 -1.79 3.19
C PRO A 78 -4.78 -1.81 1.66
N VAL A 79 -3.89 -1.03 1.06
CA VAL A 79 -3.69 -0.99 -0.39
C VAL A 79 -3.02 -2.29 -0.82
N GLU A 80 -3.84 -3.25 -1.23
CA GLU A 80 -3.45 -4.58 -1.70
C GLU A 80 -4.01 -4.77 -3.10
N ALA A 81 -3.13 -4.86 -4.11
CA ALA A 81 -3.53 -5.05 -5.50
C ALA A 81 -4.40 -6.30 -5.66
N GLY A 82 -5.51 -6.16 -6.38
CA GLY A 82 -6.51 -7.21 -6.59
C GLY A 82 -7.54 -7.35 -5.47
N ARG A 83 -7.43 -6.58 -4.38
CA ARG A 83 -8.43 -6.58 -3.31
C ARG A 83 -9.70 -5.89 -3.77
N GLU A 84 -10.84 -6.52 -3.48
CA GLU A 84 -12.17 -5.99 -3.77
C GLU A 84 -12.94 -5.77 -2.47
N PHE A 85 -13.68 -4.67 -2.41
CA PHE A 85 -14.61 -4.37 -1.32
C PHE A 85 -15.82 -3.62 -1.87
N LYS A 86 -16.82 -3.39 -1.02
CA LYS A 86 -18.04 -2.67 -1.41
C LYS A 86 -18.24 -1.47 -0.51
N CYS A 87 -18.61 -0.35 -1.12
CA CYS A 87 -19.11 0.81 -0.42
C CYS A 87 -20.63 0.89 -0.58
N LYS A 88 -21.29 1.29 0.50
CA LYS A 88 -22.74 1.49 0.53
C LYS A 88 -23.04 2.97 0.41
N VAL A 89 -23.97 3.35 -0.46
CA VAL A 89 -24.46 4.73 -0.55
C VAL A 89 -25.94 4.75 -0.21
N ASN A 90 -26.34 5.52 0.81
CA ASN A 90 -27.74 5.67 1.22
C ASN A 90 -28.22 7.09 0.93
N GLY A 91 -29.18 7.26 0.04
CA GLY A 91 -29.71 8.57 -0.30
C GLY A 91 -31.23 8.60 -0.24
N VAL A 92 -31.78 9.68 -0.79
CA VAL A 92 -33.22 9.81 -0.99
C VAL A 92 -33.58 9.19 -2.33
N GLY A 93 -34.48 8.21 -2.33
CA GLY A 93 -34.98 7.56 -3.53
C GLY A 93 -36.30 8.20 -3.99
N ASP A 94 -36.79 7.78 -5.15
CA ASP A 94 -38.03 8.30 -5.69
C ASP A 94 -39.24 7.88 -4.83
N GLY A 95 -40.15 8.83 -4.58
CA GLY A 95 -41.43 8.59 -3.92
C GLY A 95 -41.31 7.96 -2.53
N ASN A 96 -40.99 8.76 -1.51
CA ASN A 96 -40.93 8.39 -0.09
C ASN A 96 -40.10 7.11 0.23
N SER A 97 -39.25 6.69 -0.70
CA SER A 97 -38.39 5.51 -0.60
C SER A 97 -36.95 5.94 -0.33
N SER A 98 -36.16 5.05 0.28
CA SER A 98 -34.73 5.28 0.45
C SER A 98 -33.98 4.83 -0.81
N GLY A 99 -33.12 5.69 -1.33
CA GLY A 99 -32.21 5.36 -2.43
C GLY A 99 -31.03 4.57 -1.87
N LEU A 100 -30.64 3.49 -2.53
CA LEU A 100 -29.57 2.63 -2.03
C LEU A 100 -28.79 2.05 -3.20
N ALA A 101 -27.47 2.31 -3.20
CA ALA A 101 -26.54 1.75 -4.16
C ALA A 101 -25.39 1.04 -3.45
N TRP A 102 -24.87 0.01 -4.09
CA TRP A 102 -23.66 -0.71 -3.67
C TRP A 102 -22.63 -0.57 -4.77
N VAL A 103 -21.57 0.17 -4.49
CA VAL A 103 -20.45 0.35 -5.42
C VAL A 103 -19.38 -0.66 -5.09
N LYS A 104 -18.99 -1.49 -6.05
CA LYS A 104 -17.83 -2.36 -5.90
C LYS A 104 -16.58 -1.55 -6.21
N VAL A 105 -15.61 -1.63 -5.30
CA VAL A 105 -14.32 -0.97 -5.43
C VAL A 105 -13.24 -2.05 -5.51
N LYS A 106 -12.39 -1.97 -6.54
CA LYS A 106 -11.24 -2.84 -6.72
C LYS A 106 -9.96 -2.00 -6.69
N ILE A 107 -9.01 -2.43 -5.88
CA ILE A 107 -7.67 -1.86 -5.85
C ILE A 107 -6.87 -2.50 -6.99
N GLU A 108 -6.46 -1.71 -7.99
CA GLU A 108 -5.78 -2.23 -9.18
C GLU A 108 -4.29 -2.46 -8.93
N ASP A 109 -3.66 -1.61 -8.12
CA ASP A 109 -2.21 -1.63 -7.88
C ASP A 109 -1.81 -1.38 -6.41
N ASP A 110 -0.51 -1.44 -6.14
CA ASP A 110 0.09 -1.14 -4.84
C ASP A 110 0.24 0.38 -4.58
N GLN A 111 -0.15 1.21 -5.54
CA GLN A 111 -0.17 2.68 -5.45
C GLN A 111 -1.52 3.20 -4.95
N GLY A 112 -2.57 2.37 -5.01
CA GLY A 112 -3.92 2.70 -4.57
C GLY A 112 -4.83 3.15 -5.71
N ASP A 113 -4.54 2.79 -6.96
CA ASP A 113 -5.44 3.01 -8.08
C ASP A 113 -6.72 2.18 -7.93
N LEU A 114 -7.86 2.78 -8.30
CA LEU A 114 -9.18 2.24 -7.99
C LEU A 114 -10.04 2.09 -9.23
N SER A 115 -10.71 0.95 -9.33
CA SER A 115 -11.73 0.66 -10.32
C SER A 115 -13.09 0.50 -9.64
N LEU A 116 -14.11 1.17 -10.17
CA LEU A 116 -15.46 1.27 -9.60
C LEU A 116 -16.48 0.66 -10.57
N GLY A 117 -17.50 -0.02 -10.03
CA GLY A 117 -18.67 -0.49 -10.80
C GLY A 117 -19.60 -1.42 -10.04
#